data_AF-A0A246TZS8-F1
#
_entry.id   AF-A0A246TZS8-F1
#
_cell.length_a   1.000
_cell.length_b   1.000
_cell.length_c   1.000
_cell.angle_alpha   90.00
_cell.angle_beta   90.00
_cell.angle_gamma   90.00
#
_symmetry.space_group_name_H-M   'P 1'
#
loop_
_entity.id
_entity.type
_entity.pdbx_description
1 polymer ?
#
loop_
_entity_poly.entity_id
_entity_poly.type
_entity_poly.pdbx_seq_one_letter_code
_entity_poly.pdbx_strand_id
1 'polypeptide(L)'
;MRRHHFPHRVLLHDGLAILSADGLTVQDDVTAKFVGDPVRLDLAEYSNGYNDLFSGMGILKEIDLAKIPNFNAQDIYPPFFSGEMWRWDSKQWGIPWVWGVDTIVVKPDAIGFEITSYEDLLRPELTGKIAFMDSPLTVWPQMAKIASYGDKFPNLTKEEVADVFKKMIPYHEQSKVFGSSAGYMVSLFANGEIVACFCVWTALPIELAKQNVKTVAIFPKEGPAVCLVHSQDG
;
A
#
# COMPACT_ATOMS: atom_id res chain seq x y z
N MET A 1 7.24 -17.94 -31.02
CA MET A 1 6.62 -16.63 -31.36
C MET A 1 6.77 -15.71 -30.15
N ARG A 2 7.62 -14.69 -30.25
CA ARG A 2 7.91 -13.74 -29.16
C ARG A 2 6.73 -12.79 -28.98
N ARG A 3 6.06 -12.81 -27.82
CA ARG A 3 5.10 -11.78 -27.43
C ARG A 3 5.85 -10.47 -27.20
N HIS A 4 5.58 -9.48 -28.04
CA HIS A 4 6.03 -8.11 -27.84
C HIS A 4 5.23 -7.51 -26.68
N HIS A 5 5.94 -7.06 -25.66
CA HIS A 5 5.41 -6.18 -24.62
C HIS A 5 5.23 -4.80 -25.28
N PHE A 6 4.01 -4.31 -25.37
CA PHE A 6 3.73 -2.94 -25.82
C PHE A 6 3.78 -2.03 -24.58
N PRO A 7 4.77 -1.13 -24.43
CA PRO A 7 4.61 -0.03 -23.50
C PRO A 7 3.64 0.99 -24.13
N HIS A 8 2.65 1.42 -23.35
CA HIS A 8 1.73 2.49 -23.75
C HIS A 8 2.54 3.76 -24.04
N ARG A 9 2.66 4.13 -25.31
CA ARG A 9 3.36 5.32 -25.77
C ARG A 9 2.31 6.37 -26.13
N VAL A 10 2.10 7.36 -25.27
CA VAL A 10 1.26 8.53 -25.60
C VAL A 10 2.17 9.57 -26.26
N LEU A 11 1.90 9.86 -27.54
CA LEU A 11 2.59 10.90 -28.29
C LEU A 11 1.75 12.18 -28.24
N LEU A 12 2.28 13.24 -27.63
CA LEU A 12 1.82 14.61 -27.83
C LEU A 12 3.05 15.45 -28.18
N HIS A 13 2.90 16.38 -29.13
CA HIS A 13 3.99 17.14 -29.73
C HIS A 13 4.16 18.50 -29.05
N ASP A 14 5.38 19.05 -29.12
CA ASP A 14 5.84 20.39 -28.68
C ASP A 14 6.53 20.47 -27.30
N GLY A 15 7.82 20.08 -27.26
CA GLY A 15 8.74 20.41 -26.15
C GLY A 15 8.85 19.38 -25.01
N LEU A 16 8.50 18.13 -25.29
CA LEU A 16 8.19 17.10 -24.29
C LEU A 16 9.40 16.57 -23.50
N ALA A 17 9.34 16.66 -22.18
CA ALA A 17 9.92 15.63 -21.31
C ALA A 17 9.16 14.31 -21.56
N ILE A 18 9.88 13.23 -21.87
CA ILE A 18 9.28 11.92 -22.06
C ILE A 18 9.05 11.31 -20.68
N LEU A 19 7.79 11.26 -20.23
CA LEU A 19 7.43 10.49 -19.05
C LEU A 19 7.37 9.01 -19.42
N SER A 20 8.40 8.26 -19.05
CA SER A 20 8.37 6.80 -19.04
C SER A 20 8.00 6.35 -17.63
N ALA A 21 6.83 5.76 -17.47
CA ALA A 21 6.36 5.27 -16.19
C ALA A 21 6.31 3.74 -16.19
N ASP A 22 6.92 3.12 -15.19
CA ASP A 22 6.76 1.71 -14.91
C ASP A 22 5.90 1.54 -13.66
N GLY A 23 4.70 0.98 -13.82
CA GLY A 23 3.84 0.65 -12.68
C GLY A 23 4.37 -0.58 -11.94
N LEU A 24 4.65 -0.41 -10.65
CA LEU A 24 5.04 -1.49 -9.74
C LEU A 24 3.93 -1.74 -8.73
N THR A 25 3.71 -3.01 -8.37
CA THR A 25 2.53 -3.41 -7.59
C THR A 25 2.77 -3.49 -6.09
N VAL A 26 4.02 -3.70 -5.66
CA VAL A 26 4.44 -3.75 -4.25
C VAL A 26 5.76 -3.00 -4.06
N GLN A 27 6.04 -2.54 -2.83
CA GLN A 27 7.21 -1.71 -2.53
C GLN A 27 8.55 -2.44 -2.64
N ASP A 28 8.56 -3.76 -2.44
CA ASP A 28 9.77 -4.57 -2.62
C ASP A 28 10.25 -4.56 -4.08
N ASP A 29 9.32 -4.51 -5.05
CA ASP A 29 9.66 -4.40 -6.48
C ASP A 29 10.31 -3.04 -6.80
N VAL A 30 9.89 -1.97 -6.11
CA VAL A 30 10.48 -0.63 -6.24
C VAL A 30 11.94 -0.67 -5.81
N THR A 31 12.19 -1.23 -4.62
CA THR A 31 13.55 -1.39 -4.08
C THR A 31 14.42 -2.24 -5.00
N ALA A 32 13.89 -3.35 -5.53
CA ALA A 32 14.63 -4.22 -6.43
C ALA A 32 15.08 -3.50 -7.71
N LYS A 33 14.28 -2.56 -8.25
CA LYS A 33 14.70 -1.74 -9.40
C LYS A 33 15.83 -0.78 -9.09
N PHE A 34 15.90 -0.27 -7.87
CA PHE A 34 17.00 0.61 -7.46
C PHE A 34 18.33 -0.13 -7.27
N VAL A 35 18.29 -1.39 -6.83
CA VAL A 35 19.48 -2.23 -6.60
C VAL A 35 19.90 -3.01 -7.85
N GLY A 36 18.96 -3.24 -8.76
CA GLY A 36 19.13 -4.05 -9.97
C GLY A 36 19.79 -3.32 -11.14
N ASP A 37 19.46 -3.76 -12.36
CA ASP A 37 20.05 -3.23 -13.60
C ASP A 37 19.80 -1.71 -13.72
N PRO A 38 20.77 -0.90 -14.18
CA PRO A 38 20.71 0.56 -14.12
C PRO A 38 19.70 1.10 -15.14
N VAL A 39 18.44 1.12 -14.74
CA VAL A 39 17.43 1.96 -15.37
C VAL A 39 17.66 3.36 -14.84
N ARG A 40 17.84 4.33 -15.75
CA ARG A 40 17.87 5.73 -15.37
C ARG A 40 16.46 6.12 -14.92
N LEU A 41 16.26 6.24 -13.61
CA LEU A 41 15.04 6.75 -12.99
C LEU A 41 15.28 8.23 -12.66
N ASP A 42 14.42 9.11 -13.16
CA ASP A 42 14.46 10.53 -12.82
C ASP A 42 13.51 10.84 -11.64
N LEU A 43 12.50 10.01 -11.40
CA LEU A 43 11.56 10.11 -10.28
C LEU A 43 11.11 8.71 -9.85
N ALA A 44 10.96 8.49 -8.55
CA ALA A 44 10.37 7.29 -7.99
C ALA A 44 9.38 7.61 -6.88
N GLU A 45 8.38 6.75 -6.73
CA GLU A 45 7.45 6.78 -5.60
C GLU A 45 7.80 5.63 -4.65
N TYR A 46 8.02 5.92 -3.37
CA TYR A 46 8.22 4.89 -2.37
C TYR A 46 7.44 5.18 -1.08
N SER A 47 7.18 4.12 -0.33
CA SER A 47 6.42 4.21 0.92
C SER A 47 7.30 4.57 2.11
N ASN A 48 6.72 5.29 3.06
CA ASN A 48 7.35 5.78 4.28
C ASN A 48 8.11 4.74 5.13
N GLY A 49 7.81 3.46 5.01
CA GLY A 49 8.53 2.39 5.73
C GLY A 49 9.98 2.19 5.26
N TYR A 50 10.39 2.75 4.12
CA TYR A 50 11.68 2.48 3.49
C TYR A 50 12.69 3.64 3.64
N ASN A 51 12.36 4.69 4.40
CA ASN A 51 13.21 5.88 4.55
C ASN A 51 14.63 5.55 5.01
N ASP A 52 14.76 4.74 6.07
CA ASP A 52 16.06 4.36 6.63
C ASP A 52 16.87 3.51 5.64
N LEU A 53 16.19 2.64 4.87
CA LEU A 53 16.83 1.85 3.83
C LEU A 53 17.41 2.76 2.75
N PHE A 54 16.58 3.64 2.19
CA PHE A 54 17.00 4.52 1.11
C PHE A 54 18.04 5.55 1.55
N SER A 55 17.94 6.06 2.78
CA SER A 55 18.96 6.90 3.40
C SER A 55 20.30 6.14 3.52
N GLY A 56 20.28 4.91 4.02
CA GLY A 56 21.47 4.06 4.16
C GLY A 56 22.11 3.64 2.83
N MET A 57 21.33 3.56 1.74
CA MET A 57 21.84 3.25 0.41
C MET A 57 22.55 4.43 -0.27
N GLY A 58 22.28 5.66 0.16
CA GLY A 58 22.90 6.87 -0.41
C GLY A 58 22.53 7.14 -1.87
N ILE A 59 21.41 6.59 -2.35
CA ILE A 59 20.96 6.74 -3.75
C ILE A 59 20.08 7.97 -3.97
N LEU A 60 19.67 8.64 -2.89
CA LEU A 60 18.75 9.77 -2.94
C LEU A 60 19.47 11.08 -3.26
N LYS A 61 18.80 11.97 -3.98
CA LYS A 61 19.23 13.36 -4.16
C LYS A 61 18.40 14.29 -3.29
N GLU A 62 19.08 15.32 -2.77
CA GLU A 62 18.41 16.39 -2.04
C GLU A 62 17.49 17.17 -2.97
N ILE A 63 16.25 17.37 -2.53
CA ILE A 63 15.23 18.08 -3.28
C ILE A 63 15.37 19.59 -3.05
N ASP A 64 15.56 20.33 -4.14
CA ASP A 64 15.59 21.78 -4.13
C ASP A 64 14.16 22.35 -4.08
N LEU A 65 13.68 22.63 -2.87
CA LEU A 65 12.33 23.18 -2.65
C LEU A 65 12.10 24.53 -3.35
N ALA A 66 13.15 25.29 -3.70
CA ALA A 66 12.98 26.53 -4.45
C ALA A 66 12.42 26.28 -5.86
N LYS A 67 12.55 25.06 -6.39
CA LYS A 67 11.99 24.63 -7.67
C LYS A 67 10.56 24.07 -7.55
N ILE A 68 10.04 23.94 -6.33
CA ILE A 68 8.71 23.35 -6.05
C ILE A 68 7.86 24.40 -5.32
N PRO A 69 7.37 25.43 -6.02
CA PRO A 69 6.63 26.53 -5.39
C PRO A 69 5.32 26.09 -4.70
N ASN A 70 4.79 24.92 -5.08
CA ASN A 70 3.59 24.34 -4.48
C ASN A 70 3.86 23.54 -3.19
N PHE A 71 5.13 23.37 -2.79
CA PHE A 71 5.46 22.75 -1.50
C PHE A 71 5.37 23.80 -0.39
N ASN A 72 4.18 23.98 0.17
CA ASN A 72 3.92 25.00 1.19
C ASN A 72 3.00 24.49 2.31
N ALA A 73 3.06 25.15 3.47
CA ALA A 73 2.31 24.76 4.66
C ALA A 73 0.80 25.07 4.59
N GLN A 74 0.36 25.83 3.59
CA GLN A 74 -1.03 26.20 3.39
C GLN A 74 -1.79 25.09 2.64
N ASP A 75 -1.13 24.49 1.64
CA ASP A 75 -1.72 23.46 0.77
C ASP A 75 -1.43 22.04 1.27
N ILE A 76 -0.42 21.86 2.13
CA ILE A 76 0.00 20.55 2.65
C ILE A 76 -0.42 20.41 4.11
N TYR A 77 -1.11 19.31 4.42
CA TYR A 77 -1.49 18.96 5.79
C TYR A 77 -0.27 18.99 6.72
N PRO A 78 -0.30 19.67 7.89
CA PRO A 78 0.92 20.00 8.63
C PRO A 78 1.82 18.80 8.98
N PRO A 79 1.29 17.64 9.43
CA PRO A 79 2.10 16.43 9.60
C PRO A 79 2.83 15.96 8.33
N PHE A 80 2.28 16.21 7.15
CA PHE A 80 2.90 15.92 5.85
C PHE A 80 3.85 17.01 5.36
N PHE A 81 3.74 18.22 5.90
CA PHE A 81 4.69 19.28 5.56
C PHE A 81 5.96 19.17 6.42
N SER A 82 5.79 19.00 7.74
CA SER A 82 6.87 19.07 8.72
C SER A 82 7.37 17.71 9.23
N GLY A 83 6.85 16.60 8.70
CA GLY A 83 7.22 15.26 9.14
C GLY A 83 8.68 14.91 8.84
N GLU A 84 9.33 14.21 9.77
CA GLU A 84 10.69 13.67 9.61
C GLU A 84 10.77 12.55 8.56
N MET A 85 9.61 12.12 8.07
CA MET A 85 9.42 11.02 7.13
C MET A 85 10.01 11.30 5.73
N TRP A 86 10.23 12.54 5.35
CA TRP A 86 10.92 12.93 4.09
C TRP A 86 12.03 13.95 4.36
N ARG A 87 12.37 14.14 5.63
CA ARG A 87 13.31 15.17 6.09
C ARG A 87 14.20 14.61 7.18
N TRP A 88 15.48 14.46 6.87
CA TRP A 88 16.53 14.12 7.82
C TRP A 88 17.79 14.92 7.51
N ASP A 89 18.67 15.08 8.50
CA ASP A 89 19.89 15.89 8.38
C ASP A 89 19.65 17.33 7.89
N SER A 90 18.49 17.90 8.26
CA SER A 90 18.02 19.21 7.81
C SER A 90 17.77 19.36 6.30
N LYS A 91 17.78 18.25 5.56
CA LYS A 91 17.59 18.19 4.11
C LYS A 91 16.23 17.59 3.75
N GLN A 92 15.71 17.98 2.59
CA GLN A 92 14.49 17.41 2.03
C GLN A 92 14.85 16.31 1.03
N TRP A 93 14.24 15.14 1.17
CA TRP A 93 14.56 13.98 0.34
C TRP A 93 13.36 13.42 -0.42
N GLY A 94 12.13 13.74 0.00
CA GLY A 94 10.91 13.30 -0.67
C GLY A 94 9.83 14.37 -0.62
N ILE A 95 8.80 14.26 -1.46
CA ILE A 95 7.63 15.14 -1.45
C ILE A 95 6.39 14.28 -1.23
N PRO A 96 5.57 14.54 -0.18
CA PRO A 96 4.36 13.78 0.08
C PRO A 96 3.45 13.84 -1.15
N TRP A 97 3.02 12.68 -1.63
CA TRP A 97 2.27 12.57 -2.87
C TRP A 97 0.85 12.08 -2.63
N VAL A 98 0.72 10.88 -2.06
CA VAL A 98 -0.56 10.27 -1.74
C VAL A 98 -0.50 9.57 -0.40
N TRP A 99 -1.59 9.68 0.34
CA TRP A 99 -1.76 8.97 1.59
C TRP A 99 -3.04 8.17 1.57
N GLY A 100 -3.08 7.15 2.39
CA GLY A 100 -4.31 6.46 2.72
C GLY A 100 -4.07 5.45 3.81
N VAL A 101 -5.03 4.57 3.95
CA VAL A 101 -4.90 3.45 4.87
C VAL A 101 -5.30 2.17 4.17
N ASP A 102 -4.69 1.08 4.59
CA ASP A 102 -5.11 -0.26 4.22
C ASP A 102 -5.97 -0.80 5.35
N THR A 103 -7.13 -1.31 5.00
CA THR A 103 -8.11 -1.77 5.96
C THR A 103 -9.00 -2.85 5.37
N ILE A 104 -10.02 -3.26 6.12
CA ILE A 104 -10.97 -4.26 5.66
C ILE A 104 -11.87 -3.62 4.59
N VAL A 105 -11.96 -4.22 3.42
CA VAL A 105 -12.96 -3.84 2.40
C VAL A 105 -13.96 -4.96 2.23
N VAL A 106 -15.25 -4.64 2.24
CA VAL A 106 -16.32 -5.64 2.16
C VAL A 106 -17.40 -5.31 1.14
N LYS A 107 -18.10 -6.34 0.65
CA LYS A 107 -19.32 -6.24 -0.14
C LYS A 107 -20.53 -6.40 0.80
N PRO A 108 -21.14 -5.29 1.29
CA PRO A 108 -22.12 -5.34 2.37
C PRO A 108 -23.34 -6.20 2.01
N ASP A 109 -23.82 -6.12 0.77
CA ASP A 109 -24.98 -6.85 0.28
C ASP A 109 -24.78 -8.38 0.30
N ALA A 110 -23.52 -8.85 0.31
CA ALA A 110 -23.19 -10.27 0.33
C ALA A 110 -22.85 -10.80 1.74
N ILE A 111 -22.46 -9.93 2.67
CA ILE A 111 -22.11 -10.31 4.05
C ILE A 111 -23.37 -10.45 4.90
N GLY A 112 -24.32 -9.51 4.81
CA GLY A 112 -25.58 -9.58 5.56
C GLY A 112 -25.45 -9.35 7.08
N PHE A 113 -24.28 -8.89 7.55
CA PHE A 113 -24.03 -8.48 8.93
C PHE A 113 -22.96 -7.38 8.97
N GLU A 114 -22.88 -6.68 10.10
CA GLU A 114 -21.90 -5.63 10.31
C GLU A 114 -20.53 -6.22 10.68
N ILE A 115 -19.48 -5.70 10.05
CA ILE A 115 -18.08 -5.97 10.40
C ILE A 115 -17.57 -4.78 11.21
N THR A 116 -17.08 -5.03 12.41
CA THR A 116 -16.54 -4.00 13.31
C THR A 116 -15.09 -4.30 13.73
N SER A 117 -14.62 -5.51 13.46
CA SER A 117 -13.30 -6.00 13.84
C SER A 117 -12.77 -7.01 12.86
N TYR A 118 -11.47 -7.28 12.95
CA TYR A 118 -10.86 -8.39 12.21
C TYR A 118 -11.44 -9.74 12.62
N GLU A 119 -11.77 -9.92 13.89
CA GLU A 119 -12.34 -11.17 14.43
C GLU A 119 -13.64 -11.57 13.71
N ASP A 120 -14.44 -10.60 13.24
CA ASP A 120 -15.66 -10.87 12.47
C ASP A 120 -15.38 -11.58 11.14
N LEU A 121 -14.16 -11.47 10.59
CA LEU A 121 -13.74 -12.18 9.39
C LEU A 121 -13.61 -13.70 9.61
N LEU A 122 -13.42 -14.16 10.86
CA LEU A 122 -13.32 -15.58 11.22
C LEU A 122 -14.67 -16.29 11.27
N ARG A 123 -15.76 -15.58 11.02
CA ARG A 123 -17.10 -16.16 10.98
C ARG A 123 -17.23 -17.24 9.91
N PRO A 124 -17.81 -18.42 10.22
CA PRO A 124 -17.90 -19.55 9.27
C PRO A 124 -18.57 -19.19 7.93
N GLU A 125 -19.48 -18.23 7.91
CA GLU A 125 -20.18 -17.79 6.69
C GLU A 125 -19.24 -17.18 5.63
N LEU A 126 -18.05 -16.72 6.06
CA LEU A 126 -17.03 -16.10 5.22
C LEU A 126 -15.91 -17.06 4.78
N THR A 127 -15.93 -18.32 5.23
CA THR A 127 -14.87 -19.29 4.89
C THR A 127 -14.76 -19.46 3.38
N GLY A 128 -13.56 -19.27 2.83
CA GLY A 128 -13.29 -19.36 1.39
C GLY A 128 -13.89 -18.21 0.56
N LYS A 129 -14.34 -17.12 1.20
CA LYS A 129 -14.88 -15.91 0.55
C LYS A 129 -14.08 -14.65 0.91
N ILE A 130 -12.96 -14.78 1.60
CA ILE A 130 -12.08 -13.67 1.96
C ILE A 130 -10.81 -13.74 1.13
N ALA A 131 -10.31 -12.60 0.65
CA ALA A 131 -8.94 -12.50 0.15
C ALA A 131 -8.03 -11.83 1.18
N PHE A 132 -6.78 -12.22 1.14
CA PHE A 132 -5.70 -11.64 1.91
C PHE A 132 -4.76 -10.90 0.94
N MET A 133 -4.41 -9.64 1.22
CA MET A 133 -3.44 -8.94 0.38
C MET A 133 -2.03 -9.40 0.76
N ASP A 134 -1.18 -9.64 -0.23
CA ASP A 134 0.23 -9.95 -0.02
C ASP A 134 1.07 -8.67 -0.10
N SER A 135 0.92 -7.82 0.92
CA SER A 135 1.65 -6.56 1.05
C SER A 135 2.30 -6.49 2.43
N PRO A 136 3.56 -6.96 2.58
CA PRO A 136 4.23 -7.02 3.88
C PRO A 136 4.22 -5.69 4.61
N LEU A 137 4.37 -4.57 3.89
CA LEU A 137 4.40 -3.23 4.45
C LEU A 137 3.17 -2.90 5.31
N THR A 138 1.96 -3.27 4.87
CA THR A 138 0.71 -2.90 5.54
C THR A 138 0.09 -4.07 6.28
N VAL A 139 0.31 -5.29 5.81
CA VAL A 139 -0.17 -6.52 6.45
C VAL A 139 0.58 -6.81 7.73
N TRP A 140 1.91 -6.71 7.76
CA TRP A 140 2.71 -7.04 8.93
C TRP A 140 2.36 -6.16 10.16
N PRO A 141 2.29 -4.81 10.06
CA PRO A 141 1.84 -4.00 11.18
C PRO A 141 0.38 -4.29 11.56
N GLN A 142 -0.46 -4.66 10.59
CA GLN A 142 -1.85 -5.02 10.89
C GLN A 142 -1.96 -6.34 11.66
N MET A 143 -1.19 -7.36 11.26
CA MET A 143 -1.07 -8.63 11.99
C MET A 143 -0.58 -8.41 13.42
N ALA A 144 0.42 -7.55 13.61
CA ALA A 144 0.91 -7.18 14.93
C ALA A 144 -0.17 -6.51 15.79
N LYS A 145 -0.96 -5.58 15.23
CA LYS A 145 -2.09 -4.94 15.93
C LYS A 145 -3.14 -5.95 16.37
N ILE A 146 -3.57 -6.83 15.46
CA ILE A 146 -4.55 -7.89 15.74
C ILE A 146 -4.02 -8.84 16.82
N ALA A 147 -2.73 -9.14 16.79
CA ALA A 147 -2.07 -9.97 17.79
C ALA A 147 -1.81 -9.27 19.14
N SER A 148 -2.20 -8.00 19.29
CA SER A 148 -1.98 -7.14 20.47
C SER A 148 -0.52 -6.71 20.70
N TYR A 149 0.28 -6.66 19.63
CA TYR A 149 1.67 -6.16 19.61
C TYR A 149 1.85 -4.89 18.78
N GLY A 150 0.77 -4.19 18.42
CA GLY A 150 0.82 -2.98 17.60
C GLY A 150 1.77 -1.91 18.15
N ASP A 151 1.77 -1.69 19.47
CA ASP A 151 2.61 -0.69 20.13
C ASP A 151 4.11 -1.04 20.16
N LYS A 152 4.45 -2.33 19.95
CA LYS A 152 5.84 -2.80 19.88
C LYS A 152 6.39 -2.78 18.46
N PHE A 153 5.53 -2.65 17.45
CA PHE A 153 5.94 -2.67 16.06
C PHE A 153 6.90 -1.50 15.74
N PRO A 154 7.99 -1.70 14.98
CA PRO A 154 8.43 -2.93 14.32
C PRO A 154 9.33 -3.85 15.17
N ASN A 155 9.56 -3.52 16.45
CA ASN A 155 10.57 -4.12 17.33
C ASN A 155 10.07 -5.33 18.15
N LEU A 156 9.46 -6.32 17.49
CA LEU A 156 8.98 -7.54 18.16
C LEU A 156 10.13 -8.53 18.39
N THR A 157 10.07 -9.30 19.49
CA THR A 157 10.98 -10.43 19.71
C THR A 157 10.65 -11.63 18.83
N LYS A 158 11.55 -12.62 18.73
CA LYS A 158 11.30 -13.85 17.94
C LYS A 158 10.08 -14.62 18.44
N GLU A 159 9.89 -14.67 19.76
CA GLU A 159 8.76 -15.33 20.41
C GLU A 159 7.45 -14.60 20.12
N GLU A 160 7.46 -13.26 20.16
CA GLU A 160 6.31 -12.44 19.82
C GLU A 160 5.93 -12.60 18.35
N VAL A 161 6.90 -12.60 17.44
CA VAL A 161 6.69 -12.88 16.02
C VAL A 161 6.04 -14.25 15.81
N ALA A 162 6.53 -15.29 16.49
CA ALA A 162 5.94 -16.63 16.41
C ALA A 162 4.48 -16.65 16.91
N ASP A 163 4.17 -15.91 17.98
CA ASP A 163 2.80 -15.75 18.47
C ASP A 163 1.90 -14.99 17.49
N VAL A 164 2.41 -13.95 16.82
CA VAL A 164 1.69 -13.26 15.74
C VAL A 164 1.31 -14.24 14.64
N PHE A 165 2.27 -15.00 14.10
CA PHE A 165 1.98 -15.98 13.04
C PHE A 165 0.97 -17.02 13.49
N LYS A 166 1.08 -17.53 14.73
CA LYS A 166 0.12 -18.47 15.30
C LYS A 166 -1.30 -17.90 15.32
N LYS A 167 -1.46 -16.64 15.75
CA LYS A 167 -2.77 -15.96 15.77
C LYS A 167 -3.32 -15.67 14.37
N MET A 168 -2.47 -15.66 13.35
CA MET A 168 -2.86 -15.44 11.96
C MET A 168 -3.24 -16.71 11.20
N ILE A 169 -2.99 -17.90 11.74
CA ILE A 169 -3.39 -19.19 11.13
C ILE A 169 -4.90 -19.24 10.80
N PRO A 170 -5.82 -18.86 11.69
CA PRO A 170 -7.26 -18.92 11.38
C PRO A 170 -7.63 -18.02 10.19
N TYR A 171 -7.02 -16.85 10.07
CA TYR A 171 -7.27 -15.94 8.94
C TYR A 171 -6.70 -16.49 7.63
N HIS A 172 -5.55 -17.17 7.70
CA HIS A 172 -4.99 -17.87 6.55
C HIS A 172 -5.94 -18.99 6.09
N GLU A 173 -6.42 -19.83 7.01
CA GLU A 173 -7.36 -20.91 6.70
C GLU A 173 -8.72 -20.41 6.17
N GLN A 174 -9.15 -19.24 6.64
CA GLN A 174 -10.36 -18.59 6.19
C GLN A 174 -10.24 -18.00 4.77
N SER A 175 -9.01 -17.67 4.35
CA SER A 175 -8.74 -16.98 3.10
C SER A 175 -8.79 -17.92 1.90
N LYS A 176 -9.51 -17.48 0.87
CA LYS A 176 -9.55 -18.13 -0.44
C LYS A 176 -8.21 -18.03 -1.16
N VAL A 177 -7.59 -16.87 -1.08
CA VAL A 177 -6.41 -16.50 -1.87
C VAL A 177 -5.62 -15.39 -1.20
N PHE A 178 -4.30 -15.44 -1.38
CA PHE A 178 -3.37 -14.35 -1.12
C PHE A 178 -3.11 -13.66 -2.46
N GLY A 179 -3.49 -12.40 -2.61
CA GLY A 179 -3.33 -11.71 -3.88
C GLY A 179 -2.33 -10.58 -3.81
N SER A 180 -1.59 -10.44 -4.91
CA SER A 180 -0.39 -9.63 -5.02
C SER A 180 -0.63 -8.19 -5.48
N SER A 181 -1.87 -7.80 -5.77
CA SER A 181 -2.17 -6.44 -6.25
C SER A 181 -3.62 -6.03 -6.00
N ALA A 182 -3.83 -4.72 -5.91
CA ALA A 182 -5.17 -4.14 -5.87
C ALA A 182 -6.01 -4.49 -7.11
N GLY A 183 -5.42 -4.49 -8.31
CA GLY A 183 -6.13 -4.86 -9.54
C GLY A 183 -6.63 -6.31 -9.54
N TYR A 184 -5.87 -7.22 -8.94
CA TYR A 184 -6.32 -8.60 -8.73
C TYR A 184 -7.48 -8.66 -7.73
N MET A 185 -7.42 -7.90 -6.63
CA MET A 185 -8.54 -7.79 -5.69
C MET A 185 -9.80 -7.24 -6.34
N VAL A 186 -9.69 -6.20 -7.18
CA VAL A 186 -10.83 -5.66 -7.93
C VAL A 186 -11.49 -6.75 -8.76
N SER A 187 -10.69 -7.56 -9.46
CA SER A 187 -11.18 -8.66 -10.30
C SER A 187 -11.95 -9.70 -9.47
N LEU A 188 -11.42 -10.09 -8.30
CA LEU A 188 -12.06 -11.06 -7.41
C LEU A 188 -13.40 -10.56 -6.85
N PHE A 189 -13.46 -9.28 -6.44
CA PHE A 189 -14.71 -8.67 -5.98
C PHE A 189 -15.74 -8.55 -7.11
N ALA A 190 -15.30 -8.13 -8.30
CA ALA A 190 -16.18 -7.96 -9.47
C ALA A 190 -16.78 -9.28 -9.93
N ASN A 191 -16.00 -10.35 -9.92
CA ASN A 191 -16.46 -11.71 -10.23
C ASN A 191 -17.30 -12.35 -9.11
N GLY A 192 -17.38 -11.71 -7.93
CA GLY A 192 -18.08 -12.26 -6.77
C GLY A 192 -17.37 -13.46 -6.14
N GLU A 193 -16.08 -13.66 -6.43
CA GLU A 193 -15.28 -14.74 -5.85
C GLU A 193 -14.95 -14.53 -4.38
N ILE A 194 -14.92 -13.26 -3.96
CA ILE A 194 -14.74 -12.83 -2.57
C ILE A 194 -15.79 -11.79 -2.18
N VAL A 195 -16.06 -11.70 -0.88
CA VAL A 195 -16.97 -10.72 -0.28
C VAL A 195 -16.27 -9.81 0.72
N ALA A 196 -15.04 -10.15 1.11
CA ALA A 196 -14.21 -9.33 1.98
C ALA A 196 -12.72 -9.45 1.58
N CYS A 197 -11.96 -8.40 1.85
CA CYS A 197 -10.51 -8.39 1.76
C CYS A 197 -9.94 -7.87 3.08
N PHE A 198 -8.96 -8.60 3.63
CA PHE A 198 -8.42 -8.40 4.98
C PHE A 198 -7.70 -7.06 5.15
N CYS A 199 -6.86 -6.67 4.19
CA CYS A 199 -6.05 -5.46 4.29
C CYS A 199 -5.79 -4.93 2.89
N VAL A 200 -6.53 -3.91 2.47
CA VAL A 200 -6.38 -3.31 1.14
C VAL A 200 -6.69 -1.83 1.20
N TRP A 201 -6.07 -1.08 0.29
CA TRP A 201 -6.17 0.36 0.24
C TRP A 201 -7.61 0.86 0.14
N THR A 202 -7.93 1.90 0.92
CA THR A 202 -9.26 2.53 0.98
C THR A 202 -9.75 3.12 -0.34
N ALA A 203 -8.91 3.22 -1.37
CA ALA A 203 -9.35 3.63 -2.71
C ALA A 203 -9.95 2.47 -3.53
N LEU A 204 -9.80 1.21 -3.12
CA LEU A 204 -10.35 0.04 -3.82
C LEU A 204 -11.86 0.15 -4.10
N PRO A 205 -12.71 0.63 -3.14
CA PRO A 205 -14.14 0.85 -3.40
C PRO A 205 -14.42 1.84 -4.53
N ILE A 206 -13.58 2.86 -4.74
CA ILE A 206 -13.73 3.82 -5.83
C ILE A 206 -13.55 3.13 -7.18
N GLU A 207 -12.56 2.24 -7.27
CA GLU A 207 -12.30 1.46 -8.50
C GLU A 207 -13.43 0.46 -8.76
N LEU A 208 -13.92 -0.22 -7.73
CA LEU A 208 -15.03 -1.17 -7.84
C LEU A 208 -16.35 -0.47 -8.21
N ALA A 209 -16.57 0.74 -7.73
CA ALA A 209 -17.74 1.53 -8.11
C ALA A 209 -17.79 1.83 -9.62
N LYS A 210 -16.64 1.99 -10.29
CA LYS A 210 -16.58 2.13 -11.77
C LYS A 210 -17.12 0.91 -12.51
N GLN A 211 -17.12 -0.26 -11.85
CA GLN A 211 -17.63 -1.52 -12.37
C GLN A 211 -19.04 -1.86 -11.83
N ASN A 212 -19.74 -0.90 -11.21
CA ASN A 212 -21.03 -1.09 -10.53
C ASN A 212 -20.98 -2.13 -9.39
N VAL A 213 -19.81 -2.34 -8.78
CA VAL A 213 -19.65 -3.23 -7.62
C VAL A 213 -19.58 -2.38 -6.37
N LYS A 214 -20.61 -2.47 -5.53
CA LYS A 214 -20.67 -1.75 -4.26
C LYS A 214 -19.85 -2.46 -3.20
N THR A 215 -18.79 -1.81 -2.74
CA THR A 215 -18.02 -2.20 -1.56
C THR A 215 -17.82 -1.01 -0.62
N VAL A 216 -17.46 -1.30 0.62
CA VAL A 216 -17.20 -0.29 1.66
C VAL A 216 -15.90 -0.64 2.38
N ALA A 217 -15.12 0.39 2.70
CA ALA A 217 -14.00 0.27 3.63
C ALA A 217 -14.55 0.34 5.06
N ILE A 218 -14.14 -0.60 5.89
CA ILE A 218 -14.50 -0.70 7.30
C ILE A 218 -13.28 -0.28 8.11
N PHE A 219 -13.48 0.58 9.10
CA PHE A 219 -12.44 0.95 10.07
C PHE A 219 -12.64 0.13 11.34
N PRO A 220 -11.84 -0.92 11.55
CA PRO A 220 -12.06 -1.87 12.63
C PRO A 220 -11.58 -1.32 13.97
N LYS A 221 -12.03 -1.93 15.08
CA LYS A 221 -11.64 -1.56 16.46
C LYS A 221 -10.11 -1.54 16.68
N GLU A 222 -9.37 -2.40 15.98
CA GLU A 222 -7.91 -2.48 16.02
C GLU A 222 -7.22 -1.33 15.25
N GLY A 223 -7.98 -0.53 14.52
CA GLY A 223 -7.50 0.51 13.62
C GLY A 223 -6.98 -0.02 12.29
N PRO A 224 -6.84 0.85 11.27
CA PRO A 224 -6.30 0.48 9.97
C PRO A 224 -4.76 0.56 9.93
N ALA A 225 -4.13 0.02 8.89
CA ALA A 225 -2.71 0.20 8.61
C ALA A 225 -2.49 1.49 7.81
N VAL A 226 -1.60 2.37 8.25
CA VAL A 226 -1.34 3.63 7.54
C VAL A 226 -0.34 3.39 6.41
N CYS A 227 -0.65 3.88 5.21
CA CYS A 227 0.24 3.84 4.06
C CYS A 227 0.46 5.27 3.54
N LEU A 228 1.72 5.71 3.50
CA LEU A 228 2.11 7.02 2.99
C LEU A 228 3.11 6.83 1.86
N VAL A 229 2.80 7.39 0.68
CA VAL A 229 3.65 7.34 -0.51
C VAL A 229 4.11 8.75 -0.84
N HIS A 230 5.38 8.87 -1.21
CA HIS A 230 5.96 10.14 -1.60
C HIS A 230 6.76 9.97 -2.88
N SER A 231 6.89 11.06 -3.64
CA SER A 231 7.72 11.13 -4.82
C SER A 231 9.14 11.59 -4.46
N GLN A 232 10.14 11.13 -5.19
CA GLN A 232 11.52 11.54 -5.02
C GLN A 232 12.26 11.62 -6.36
N ASP A 233 13.08 12.66 -6.51
CA ASP A 233 13.95 12.84 -7.67
C ASP A 233 15.16 11.89 -7.62
N GLY A 234 15.46 11.26 -8.77
CA GLY A 234 16.59 10.35 -8.99
C GLY A 234 17.86 11.01 -9.49
#